data_AF-A0A924NWB2-F1
#
_entry.id   AF-A0A924NWB2-F1
#
_cell.length_a   1.000
_cell.length_b   1.000
_cell.length_c   1.000
_cell.angle_alpha   90.00
_cell.angle_beta   90.00
_cell.angle_gamma   90.00
#
_symmetry.space_group_name_H-M   'P 1'
#
loop_
_entity.id
_entity.type
_entity.pdbx_description
1 polymer ?
#
loop_
_entity_poly.entity_id
_entity_poly.type
_entity_poly.pdbx_seq_one_letter_code
_entity_poly.pdbx_strand_id
1 'polypeptide(L)'
;GQMDSSIVRLDAATGAQRQAWRANDPHLSLRHLARAPDGTVAVAMQAEHADAATRRSAPLLALLDAKGLRTVALPEEWALGGYGGDVAFVPGRNTPAGDRFVVSATRAGQLAWWSAQGADPHQLALPEAGALAAFGPDWLASGAQGGVRGEVAAHSLDRHLDHVHWDNHGKWLA
;
A
#
# COMPACT_ATOMS: atom_id res chain seq x y z
N GLY A 1 11.24 11.54 -13.02
CA GLY A 1 12.40 11.22 -13.89
C GLY A 1 12.21 9.83 -14.47
N GLN A 2 13.22 9.26 -15.12
CA GLN A 2 13.29 7.80 -15.31
C GLN A 2 14.07 7.20 -14.14
N MET A 3 13.64 6.05 -13.63
CA MET A 3 14.20 5.34 -12.48
C MET A 3 14.53 3.89 -12.86
N ASP A 4 15.54 3.30 -12.22
CA ASP A 4 15.80 1.84 -12.23
C ASP A 4 15.32 1.22 -10.91
N SER A 5 14.02 1.36 -10.62
CA SER A 5 13.44 0.90 -9.37
C SER A 5 13.51 -0.63 -9.27
N SER A 6 14.08 -1.14 -8.19
CA SER A 6 14.24 -2.58 -7.98
C SER A 6 14.02 -2.99 -6.53
N ILE A 7 13.66 -4.26 -6.34
CA ILE A 7 13.69 -4.96 -5.06
C ILE A 7 14.81 -5.98 -5.12
N VAL A 8 15.60 -6.04 -4.06
CA VAL A 8 16.75 -6.95 -3.97
C VAL A 8 16.58 -7.86 -2.76
N ARG A 9 16.78 -9.16 -2.97
CA ARG A 9 16.94 -10.12 -1.89
C ARG A 9 18.42 -10.18 -1.53
N LEU A 10 18.74 -9.79 -0.31
CA LEU A 10 20.08 -9.84 0.25
C LEU A 10 20.23 -11.06 1.16
N ASP A 11 21.43 -11.59 1.21
CA ASP A 11 21.88 -12.45 2.28
C ASP A 11 22.06 -11.64 3.56
N ALA A 12 21.32 -11.97 4.62
CA ALA A 12 21.31 -11.16 5.84
C ALA A 12 22.64 -11.19 6.61
N ALA A 13 23.46 -12.23 6.44
CA ALA A 13 24.74 -12.36 7.15
C ALA A 13 25.88 -11.63 6.41
N THR A 14 25.85 -11.63 5.08
CA THR A 14 26.95 -11.14 4.24
C THR A 14 26.63 -9.86 3.48
N GLY A 15 25.36 -9.48 3.37
CA GLY A 15 24.90 -8.40 2.50
C GLY A 15 24.96 -8.72 1.01
N ALA A 16 25.33 -9.95 0.62
CA ALA A 16 25.45 -10.33 -0.78
C ALA A 16 24.08 -10.32 -1.47
N GLN A 17 24.01 -9.72 -2.66
CA GLN A 17 22.83 -9.79 -3.50
C GLN A 17 22.63 -11.22 -4.01
N ARG A 18 21.48 -11.81 -3.65
CA ARG A 18 21.07 -13.14 -4.11
C ARG A 18 20.19 -13.06 -5.34
N GLN A 19 19.31 -12.06 -5.40
CA GLN A 19 18.36 -11.87 -6.49
C GLN A 19 17.91 -10.42 -6.55
N ALA A 20 17.56 -9.95 -7.75
CA ALA A 20 16.95 -8.64 -7.94
C ALA A 20 15.81 -8.72 -8.94
N TRP A 21 14.77 -7.95 -8.70
CA TRP A 21 13.62 -7.78 -9.58
C TRP A 21 13.42 -6.30 -9.85
N ARG A 22 13.15 -5.94 -11.10
CA ARG A 22 12.98 -4.56 -11.54
C ARG A 22 11.53 -4.27 -11.88
N ALA A 23 11.08 -3.05 -11.61
CA ALA A 23 9.82 -2.57 -12.15
C ALA A 23 9.95 -2.44 -13.67
N ASN A 24 8.93 -2.89 -14.41
CA ASN A 24 8.95 -2.81 -15.88
C ASN A 24 8.70 -1.38 -16.40
N ASP A 25 8.05 -0.53 -15.59
CA ASP A 25 7.79 0.87 -15.91
C ASP A 25 8.83 1.76 -15.20
N PRO A 26 9.67 2.50 -15.95
CA PRO A 26 10.73 3.34 -15.39
C PRO A 26 10.21 4.59 -14.65
N HIS A 27 8.90 4.84 -14.67
CA HIS A 27 8.26 5.93 -13.93
C HIS A 27 7.59 5.45 -12.64
N LEU A 28 7.63 4.16 -12.34
CA LEU A 28 7.14 3.63 -11.06
C LEU A 28 8.28 3.51 -10.05
N SER A 29 8.13 4.23 -8.94
CA SER A 29 9.00 4.12 -7.78
C SER A 29 8.45 3.07 -6.81
N LEU A 30 9.28 2.13 -6.36
CA LEU A 30 8.94 1.16 -5.32
C LEU A 30 9.29 1.77 -3.95
N ARG A 31 8.35 1.79 -2.99
CA ARG A 31 8.51 2.56 -1.74
C ARG A 31 8.35 1.75 -0.46
N HIS A 32 7.11 1.34 -0.15
CA HIS A 32 6.78 0.66 1.11
C HIS A 32 6.58 -0.83 0.84
N LEU A 33 6.91 -1.66 1.83
CA LEU A 33 6.82 -3.12 1.72
C LEU A 33 5.98 -3.69 2.86
N ALA A 34 5.09 -4.63 2.53
CA ALA A 34 4.40 -5.47 3.49
C ALA A 34 4.53 -6.93 3.08
N ARG A 35 4.74 -7.83 4.04
CA ARG A 35 4.94 -9.25 3.77
C ARG A 35 3.80 -10.08 4.35
N ALA A 36 3.19 -10.91 3.53
CA ALA A 36 2.24 -11.92 3.96
C ALA A 36 2.95 -13.18 4.53
N PRO A 37 2.27 -14.00 5.36
CA PRO A 37 2.85 -15.22 5.94
C PRO A 37 3.37 -16.23 4.91
N ASP A 38 2.75 -16.31 3.74
CA ASP A 38 3.16 -17.19 2.63
C ASP A 38 4.45 -16.73 1.93
N GLY A 39 4.97 -15.56 2.30
CA GLY A 39 6.18 -14.97 1.75
C GLY A 39 5.95 -13.99 0.60
N THR A 40 4.72 -13.80 0.14
CA THR A 40 4.36 -12.76 -0.82
C THR A 40 4.67 -11.38 -0.23
N VAL A 41 5.31 -10.52 -1.02
CA VAL A 41 5.62 -9.14 -0.63
C VAL A 41 4.81 -8.18 -1.48
N ALA A 42 3.96 -7.39 -0.83
CA ALA A 42 3.31 -6.24 -1.43
C ALA A 42 4.20 -5.01 -1.38
N VAL A 43 4.11 -4.21 -2.43
CA VAL A 43 4.94 -3.03 -2.66
C VAL A 43 4.05 -1.85 -3.01
N ALA A 44 4.00 -0.84 -2.14
CA ALA A 44 3.37 0.43 -2.50
C ALA A 44 4.24 1.18 -3.51
N MET A 45 3.60 1.73 -4.54
CA MET A 45 4.28 2.40 -5.64
C MET A 45 3.87 3.87 -5.78
N GLN A 46 4.79 4.68 -6.29
CA GLN A 46 4.57 6.07 -6.62
C GLN A 46 4.93 6.33 -8.08
N ALA A 47 3.99 6.90 -8.82
CA ALA A 47 4.11 7.20 -10.23
C ALA A 47 4.68 8.61 -10.45
N GLU A 48 5.73 8.68 -11.26
CA GLU A 48 6.42 9.92 -11.67
C GLU A 48 6.21 10.26 -13.15
N HIS A 49 5.23 9.65 -13.82
CA HIS A 49 4.89 9.98 -15.20
C HIS A 49 4.63 11.47 -15.34
N ALA A 50 5.14 12.10 -16.40
CA ALA A 50 4.94 13.52 -16.64
C ALA A 50 3.45 13.84 -16.89
N ASP A 51 2.81 13.00 -17.71
CA ASP A 51 1.38 13.10 -18.01
C ASP A 51 0.52 12.85 -16.76
N ALA A 52 -0.39 13.78 -16.49
CA ALA A 52 -1.22 13.73 -15.29
C ALA A 52 -2.28 12.63 -15.34
N ALA A 53 -2.81 12.30 -16.52
CA ALA A 53 -3.83 11.26 -16.65
C ALA A 53 -3.21 9.89 -16.41
N THR A 54 -2.09 9.60 -17.07
CA THR A 54 -1.30 8.39 -16.90
C THR A 54 -0.86 8.22 -15.45
N ARG A 55 -0.37 9.28 -14.81
CA ARG A 55 0.01 9.24 -13.39
C ARG A 55 -1.17 8.91 -12.48
N ARG A 56 -2.37 9.43 -12.76
CA ARG A 56 -3.57 9.17 -11.94
C ARG A 56 -4.08 7.73 -12.05
N SER A 57 -3.92 7.10 -13.21
CA SER A 57 -4.33 5.72 -13.47
C SER A 57 -3.21 4.69 -13.25
N ALA A 58 -2.00 5.14 -12.91
CA ALA A 58 -0.86 4.27 -12.67
C ALA A 58 -1.12 3.33 -11.46
N PRO A 59 -0.61 2.10 -11.48
CA PRO A 59 -0.80 1.14 -10.41
C PRO A 59 -0.17 1.63 -9.09
N LEU A 60 -0.84 1.34 -7.96
CA LEU A 60 -0.32 1.67 -6.62
C LEU A 60 0.29 0.46 -5.91
N LEU A 61 0.02 -0.75 -6.40
CA LEU A 61 0.47 -2.00 -5.79
C LEU A 61 1.27 -2.83 -6.81
N ALA A 62 2.40 -3.38 -6.37
CA ALA A 62 3.02 -4.53 -6.99
C ALA A 62 3.14 -5.68 -5.99
N LEU A 63 3.12 -6.91 -6.51
CA LEU A 63 3.31 -8.13 -5.73
C LEU A 63 4.60 -8.82 -6.20
N LEU A 64 5.45 -9.16 -5.26
CA LEU A 64 6.58 -10.06 -5.46
C LEU A 64 6.22 -11.41 -4.84
N ASP A 65 5.99 -12.38 -5.71
CA ASP A 65 5.65 -13.75 -5.35
C ASP A 65 6.53 -14.75 -6.13
N ALA A 66 6.17 -16.04 -6.15
CA ALA A 66 6.90 -17.07 -6.88
C ALA A 66 7.00 -16.82 -8.41
N LYS A 67 6.13 -15.95 -8.97
CA LYS A 67 6.13 -15.54 -10.38
C LYS A 67 7.02 -14.32 -10.64
N GLY A 68 7.63 -13.74 -9.60
CA GLY A 68 8.43 -12.53 -9.67
C GLY A 68 7.65 -11.26 -9.30
N LEU A 69 8.21 -10.10 -9.64
CA LEU A 69 7.59 -8.80 -9.38
C LEU A 69 6.60 -8.45 -10.49
N ARG A 70 5.34 -8.21 -10.13
CA ARG A 70 4.28 -7.79 -11.05
C ARG A 70 3.45 -6.66 -10.48
N THR A 71 3.09 -5.68 -11.30
CA THR A 71 2.14 -4.64 -10.93
C THR A 71 0.72 -5.18 -10.90
N VAL A 72 -0.09 -4.71 -9.96
CA VAL A 72 -1.53 -4.96 -9.91
C VAL A 72 -2.23 -3.78 -10.59
N ALA A 73 -2.92 -4.05 -11.69
CA ALA A 73 -3.65 -3.03 -12.43
C ALA A 73 -4.79 -2.44 -11.57
N LEU A 74 -5.05 -1.15 -11.76
CA LEU A 74 -6.27 -0.54 -11.24
C LEU A 74 -7.44 -0.93 -12.13
N PRO A 75 -8.66 -1.08 -11.58
CA PRO A 75 -9.89 -1.00 -12.38
C PRO A 75 -9.91 0.25 -13.25
N GLU A 76 -10.50 0.16 -14.44
CA GLU A 76 -10.48 1.23 -15.45
C GLU A 76 -11.12 2.53 -14.93
N GLU A 77 -12.15 2.40 -14.11
CA GLU A 77 -12.89 3.51 -13.51
C GLU A 77 -12.17 4.14 -12.30
N TRP A 78 -11.03 3.61 -11.88
CA TRP A 78 -10.29 4.10 -10.72
C TRP A 78 -9.19 5.09 -11.12
N ALA A 79 -9.17 6.22 -10.41
CA ALA A 79 -8.09 7.21 -10.49
C ALA A 79 -7.55 7.49 -9.09
N LEU A 80 -6.55 6.71 -8.67
CA LEU A 80 -5.98 6.76 -7.31
C LEU A 80 -4.77 7.71 -7.17
N GLY A 81 -4.50 8.52 -8.18
CA GLY A 81 -3.54 9.63 -8.09
C GLY A 81 -2.06 9.22 -8.15
N GLY A 82 -1.78 7.94 -8.39
CA GLY A 82 -0.43 7.41 -8.58
C GLY A 82 0.47 7.56 -7.36
N TYR A 83 -0.09 7.57 -6.15
CA TYR A 83 0.68 7.76 -4.93
C TYR A 83 0.20 6.78 -3.85
N GLY A 84 0.88 5.63 -3.76
CA GLY A 84 0.84 4.74 -2.60
C GLY A 84 1.70 5.31 -1.48
N GLY A 85 1.06 5.77 -0.40
CA GLY A 85 1.72 6.36 0.77
C GLY A 85 2.27 5.34 1.75
N ASP A 86 1.61 4.19 1.86
CA ASP A 86 2.00 3.08 2.73
C ASP A 86 1.30 1.78 2.27
N VAL A 87 1.76 0.62 2.74
CA VAL A 87 1.09 -0.67 2.51
C VAL A 87 1.14 -1.56 3.75
N ALA A 88 0.05 -2.27 4.03
CA ALA A 88 -0.04 -3.23 5.11
C ALA A 88 -0.70 -4.54 4.64
N PHE A 89 -0.25 -5.66 5.20
CA PHE A 89 -0.95 -6.94 5.11
C PHE A 89 -1.95 -7.04 6.26
N VAL A 90 -3.20 -7.39 5.94
CA VAL A 90 -4.27 -7.63 6.93
C VAL A 90 -4.82 -9.05 6.68
N PRO A 91 -4.56 -10.02 7.57
CA PRO A 91 -5.16 -11.34 7.47
C PRO A 91 -6.68 -11.30 7.65
N GLY A 92 -7.38 -12.23 7.01
CA GLY A 92 -8.80 -12.46 7.25
C GLY A 92 -9.05 -12.99 8.66
N ARG A 93 -10.12 -12.53 9.32
CA ARG A 93 -10.45 -12.97 10.70
C ARG A 93 -10.66 -14.47 10.83
N ASN A 94 -11.37 -15.05 9.87
CA ASN A 94 -11.86 -16.43 9.96
C ASN A 94 -11.27 -17.35 8.89
N THR A 95 -10.83 -16.79 7.76
CA THR A 95 -10.33 -17.56 6.62
C THR A 95 -9.21 -16.81 5.90
N PRO A 96 -8.21 -17.52 5.34
CA PRO A 96 -7.19 -16.90 4.48
C PRO A 96 -7.75 -16.24 3.22
N ALA A 97 -8.97 -16.59 2.81
CA ALA A 97 -9.66 -15.93 1.70
C ALA A 97 -9.96 -14.45 2.01
N GLY A 98 -9.94 -14.04 3.29
CA GLY A 98 -10.05 -12.64 3.69
C GLY A 98 -8.72 -11.89 3.74
N ASP A 99 -7.60 -12.56 3.46
CA ASP A 99 -6.27 -11.95 3.46
C ASP A 99 -6.17 -10.90 2.37
N ARG A 100 -5.69 -9.71 2.76
CA ARG A 100 -5.65 -8.56 1.86
C ARG A 100 -4.43 -7.69 2.09
N PHE A 101 -4.05 -6.97 1.05
CA PHE A 101 -3.10 -5.86 1.14
C PHE A 101 -3.86 -4.56 1.03
N VAL A 102 -3.66 -3.68 2.01
CA VAL A 102 -4.23 -2.33 2.04
C VAL A 102 -3.14 -1.34 1.68
N VAL A 103 -3.43 -0.42 0.77
CA VAL A 103 -2.55 0.66 0.32
C VAL A 103 -3.25 1.98 0.60
N SER A 104 -2.53 2.94 1.17
CA SER A 104 -3.04 4.31 1.30
C SER A 104 -2.82 5.07 0.00
N ALA A 105 -3.91 5.51 -0.64
CA ALA A 105 -3.89 6.34 -1.84
C ALA A 105 -4.01 7.82 -1.44
N THR A 106 -2.97 8.36 -0.80
CA THR A 106 -2.99 9.65 -0.10
C THR A 106 -3.55 10.78 -0.96
N ARG A 107 -3.10 10.87 -2.23
CA ARG A 107 -3.51 11.94 -3.16
C ARG A 107 -4.95 11.82 -3.64
N ALA A 108 -5.54 10.63 -3.56
CA ALA A 108 -6.94 10.39 -3.91
C ALA A 108 -7.86 10.48 -2.70
N GLY A 109 -7.32 10.54 -1.48
CA GLY A 109 -8.13 10.50 -0.26
C GLY A 109 -8.86 9.15 -0.09
N GLN A 110 -8.22 8.06 -0.52
CA GLN A 110 -8.78 6.72 -0.46
C GLN A 110 -7.80 5.76 0.23
N LEU A 111 -8.35 4.75 0.89
CA LEU A 111 -7.69 3.46 1.04
C LEU A 111 -8.11 2.58 -0.13
N ALA A 112 -7.17 1.81 -0.67
CA ALA A 112 -7.45 0.80 -1.68
C ALA A 112 -6.88 -0.53 -1.21
N TRP A 113 -7.62 -1.62 -1.41
CA TRP A 113 -7.10 -2.94 -1.09
C TRP A 113 -7.49 -3.98 -2.11
N TRP A 114 -6.67 -5.02 -2.14
CA TRP A 114 -6.81 -6.20 -2.99
C TRP A 114 -6.65 -7.43 -2.10
N SER A 115 -7.19 -8.57 -2.54
CA SER A 115 -6.82 -9.86 -1.98
C SER A 115 -5.30 -10.07 -2.01
N ALA A 116 -4.78 -11.00 -1.21
CA ALA A 116 -3.34 -11.29 -1.20
C ALA A 116 -2.77 -11.69 -2.58
N GLN A 117 -3.63 -12.11 -3.52
CA GLN A 117 -3.26 -12.45 -4.90
C GLN A 117 -3.37 -11.25 -5.87
N GLY A 118 -3.85 -10.10 -5.42
CA GLY A 118 -4.03 -8.90 -6.22
C GLY A 118 -5.37 -8.85 -6.98
N ALA A 119 -6.39 -9.55 -6.48
CA ALA A 119 -7.75 -9.55 -7.03
C ALA A 119 -8.71 -8.79 -6.12
N ASP A 120 -9.99 -8.76 -6.48
CA ASP A 120 -11.10 -8.22 -5.67
C ASP A 120 -10.80 -6.82 -5.12
N PRO A 121 -10.62 -5.83 -6.00
CA PRO A 121 -10.26 -4.49 -5.61
C PRO A 121 -11.42 -3.79 -4.88
N HIS A 122 -11.15 -3.16 -3.74
CA HIS A 122 -12.11 -2.28 -3.06
C HIS A 122 -11.47 -0.94 -2.64
N GLN A 123 -12.31 0.08 -2.46
CA GLN A 123 -11.92 1.39 -1.94
C GLN A 123 -12.72 1.77 -0.69
N LEU A 124 -12.10 2.55 0.18
CA LEU A 124 -12.74 3.21 1.31
C LEU A 124 -12.27 4.67 1.39
N ALA A 125 -13.19 5.61 1.55
CA ALA A 125 -12.85 7.02 1.66
C ALA A 125 -12.11 7.34 2.97
N LEU A 126 -10.97 8.01 2.84
CA LEU A 126 -10.19 8.57 3.92
C LEU A 126 -9.33 9.73 3.38
N PRO A 127 -9.78 10.99 3.53
CA PRO A 127 -9.02 12.15 3.08
C PRO A 127 -7.57 12.09 3.59
N GLU A 128 -6.60 12.35 2.70
CA GLU A 128 -5.16 12.23 2.96
C GLU A 128 -4.76 10.93 3.70
N ALA A 129 -5.32 9.79 3.29
CA ALA A 129 -4.94 8.47 3.81
C ALA A 129 -3.41 8.33 3.87
N GLY A 130 -2.90 8.09 5.07
CA GLY A 130 -1.47 8.13 5.39
C GLY A 130 -0.96 6.78 5.87
N ALA A 131 -0.47 6.76 7.10
CA ALA A 131 0.15 5.60 7.71
C ALA A 131 -0.86 4.47 7.93
N LEU A 132 -0.39 3.24 7.75
CA LEU A 132 -1.14 2.02 7.99
C LEU A 132 -0.47 1.21 9.10
N ALA A 133 -1.27 0.72 10.03
CA ALA A 133 -0.84 -0.23 11.04
C ALA A 133 -1.75 -1.44 11.03
N ALA A 134 -1.19 -2.64 11.11
CA ALA A 134 -1.94 -3.88 11.20
C ALA A 134 -1.32 -4.81 12.25
N PHE A 135 -2.18 -5.48 13.02
CA PHE A 135 -1.80 -6.51 13.98
C PHE A 135 -2.86 -7.61 14.00
N GLY A 136 -2.51 -8.78 13.45
CA GLY A 136 -3.52 -9.79 13.14
C GLY A 136 -4.62 -9.16 12.26
N PRO A 137 -5.90 -9.47 12.46
CA PRO A 137 -6.98 -8.92 11.64
C PRO A 137 -7.31 -7.45 11.94
N ASP A 138 -6.71 -6.89 13.00
CA ASP A 138 -6.95 -5.51 13.38
C ASP A 138 -6.06 -4.58 12.56
N TRP A 139 -6.62 -3.47 12.12
CA TRP A 139 -5.91 -2.51 11.29
C TRP A 139 -6.40 -1.09 11.56
N LEU A 140 -5.50 -0.12 11.36
CA LEU A 140 -5.75 1.30 11.48
C LEU A 140 -5.09 2.03 10.31
N ALA A 141 -5.72 3.12 9.90
CA ALA A 141 -5.22 4.05 8.91
C ALA A 141 -5.40 5.48 9.41
N SER A 142 -4.35 6.29 9.33
CA SER A 142 -4.43 7.73 9.58
C SER A 142 -4.93 8.47 8.35
N GLY A 143 -5.60 9.62 8.56
CA GLY A 143 -6.04 10.53 7.51
C GLY A 143 -5.91 11.99 7.94
N ALA A 144 -6.36 12.89 7.07
CA ALA A 144 -6.28 14.34 7.26
C ALA A 144 -6.85 14.76 8.62
N GLN A 145 -6.17 15.73 9.25
CA GLN A 145 -6.65 16.43 10.45
C GLN A 145 -7.12 15.51 11.58
N GLY A 146 -6.46 14.37 11.79
CA GLY A 146 -6.82 13.46 12.88
C GLY A 146 -7.87 12.40 12.50
N GLY A 147 -8.23 12.29 11.22
CA GLY A 147 -9.04 11.19 10.72
C GLY A 147 -8.39 9.84 11.01
N VAL A 148 -9.20 8.87 11.44
CA VAL A 148 -8.78 7.49 11.67
C VAL A 148 -9.86 6.54 11.15
N ARG A 149 -9.44 5.60 10.30
CA ARG A 149 -10.26 4.46 9.85
C ARG A 149 -9.64 3.18 10.33
N GLY A 150 -10.43 2.14 10.52
CA GLY A 150 -9.88 0.84 10.85
C GLY A 150 -10.91 -0.18 11.26
N GLU A 151 -10.40 -1.29 11.76
CA GLU A 151 -11.17 -2.32 12.43
C GLU A 151 -10.32 -2.84 13.59
N VAL A 152 -10.85 -2.78 14.81
CA VAL A 152 -10.15 -3.22 16.02
C VAL A 152 -11.09 -4.08 16.83
N ALA A 153 -10.65 -5.28 17.23
CA ALA A 153 -11.48 -6.24 17.96
C ALA A 153 -12.85 -6.51 17.27
N ALA A 154 -12.86 -6.60 15.94
CA ALA A 154 -14.04 -6.78 15.09
C ALA A 154 -15.04 -5.62 15.08
N HIS A 155 -14.64 -4.45 15.58
CA HIS A 155 -15.42 -3.23 15.51
C HIS A 155 -14.83 -2.27 14.47
N SER A 156 -15.67 -1.82 13.55
CA SER A 156 -15.29 -0.76 12.61
C SER A 156 -15.01 0.53 13.37
N LEU A 157 -13.86 1.13 13.07
CA LEU A 157 -13.45 2.43 13.56
C LEU A 157 -13.58 3.46 12.43
N ASP A 158 -14.35 4.51 12.71
CA ASP A 158 -14.44 5.72 11.89
C ASP A 158 -14.50 6.88 12.86
N ARG A 159 -13.37 7.56 13.04
CA ARG A 159 -13.19 8.60 14.06
C ARG A 159 -12.41 9.78 13.51
N HIS A 160 -12.61 10.90 14.18
CA HIS A 160 -11.82 12.10 14.02
C HIS A 160 -11.29 12.48 15.39
N LEU A 161 -9.98 12.67 15.50
CA LEU A 161 -9.32 13.10 16.72
C LEU A 161 -9.02 14.60 16.60
N ASP A 162 -9.74 15.41 17.37
CA ASP A 162 -9.54 16.86 17.37
C ASP A 162 -8.10 17.21 17.78
N HIS A 163 -7.54 18.23 17.12
CA HIS A 163 -6.19 18.75 17.40
C HIS A 163 -5.05 17.74 17.15
N VAL A 164 -5.32 16.65 16.42
CA VAL A 164 -4.28 15.71 15.99
C VAL A 164 -3.94 15.96 14.53
N HIS A 165 -2.65 16.13 14.27
CA HIS A 165 -2.10 16.12 12.92
C HIS A 165 -1.12 14.94 12.81
N TRP A 166 -1.31 14.09 11.81
CA TRP A 166 -0.41 12.98 11.54
C TRP A 166 0.63 13.38 10.50
N ASP A 167 1.87 12.95 10.67
CA ASP A 167 2.76 12.83 9.52
C ASP A 167 2.43 11.57 8.70
N ASN A 168 3.12 11.40 7.58
CA ASN A 168 2.98 10.25 6.70
C ASN A 168 3.48 8.93 7.31
N HIS A 169 4.07 8.96 8.51
CA HIS A 169 4.53 7.80 9.28
C HIS A 169 3.64 7.52 10.51
N GLY A 170 2.54 8.26 10.68
CA GLY A 170 1.61 8.07 11.79
C GLY A 170 2.11 8.66 13.11
N LYS A 171 3.14 9.52 13.06
CA LYS A 171 3.58 10.29 14.21
C LYS A 171 2.69 11.50 14.38
N TRP A 172 2.27 11.76 15.62
CA TRP A 172 1.58 12.99 15.97
C TRP A 172 2.53 14.17 15.85
N LEU A 173 2.14 15.14 15.03
CA LEU A 173 2.72 16.48 14.93
C LEU A 173 2.02 17.38 15.97
N ALA A 174 2.80 17.84 16.95
CA ALA A 174 2.37 18.78 17.99
C ALA A 174 2.20 20.20 17.44
#